data_AF-A0A0S7XL12-F1
#
_entry.id   AF-A0A0S7XL12-F1
#
_cell.length_a   1.000
_cell.length_b   1.000
_cell.length_c   1.000
_cell.angle_alpha   90.00
_cell.angle_beta   90.00
_cell.angle_gamma   90.00
#
_symmetry.space_group_name_H-M   'P 1'
#
loop_
_entity.id
_entity.type
_entity.pdbx_description
1 polymer ?
#
loop_
_entity_poly.entity_id
_entity_poly.type
_entity_poly.pdbx_seq_one_letter_code
_entity_poly.pdbx_strand_id
1 'polypeptide(L)'
;MFKKSLFLALLTFITLIAWKRDSNAKTWERYNTTVSADSILAAIERGEDIKIDSCEIFGAFKKWGTKERPDTIKNFISISNSAFFHSVSFKYCYFMAEVRFFASTFGRMSFYEATFTKHADFSFTTFAIEADFWHTTFGEKIDLSLIEFEDIYLSWKQLDGHLICDVLTSYMLMRYFEENREFDNTDGFYLYMKDQERMQKSPWVRYPEY
;
A
#
# COMPACT_ATOMS: atom_id res chain seq x y z
N MET A 1 -5.86 -18.34 34.80
CA MET A 1 -7.03 -18.05 33.96
C MET A 1 -7.30 -16.54 34.02
N PHE A 2 -6.58 -15.73 33.25
CA PHE A 2 -6.88 -14.32 32.97
C PHE A 2 -5.83 -13.83 31.96
N LYS A 3 -6.19 -13.78 30.67
CA LYS A 3 -5.55 -12.99 29.58
C LYS A 3 -6.28 -13.30 28.27
N LYS A 4 -7.46 -12.73 28.10
CA LYS A 4 -8.19 -12.64 26.81
C LYS A 4 -8.92 -11.30 26.63
N SER A 5 -8.54 -10.26 27.37
CA SER A 5 -9.19 -8.96 27.31
C SER A 5 -8.15 -7.86 27.11
N LEU A 6 -7.65 -7.73 25.89
CA LEU A 6 -6.93 -6.52 25.45
C LEU A 6 -6.80 -6.38 23.92
N PHE A 7 -7.53 -7.17 23.12
CA PHE A 7 -7.51 -7.05 21.65
C PHE A 7 -8.77 -6.38 21.08
N LEU A 8 -9.55 -5.69 21.93
CA LEU A 8 -10.86 -5.15 21.56
C LEU A 8 -11.04 -3.72 22.08
N ALA A 9 -10.13 -2.82 21.73
CA ALA A 9 -10.29 -1.40 22.01
C ALA A 9 -9.44 -0.54 21.05
N LEU A 10 -9.52 -0.79 19.74
CA LEU A 10 -9.07 0.20 18.74
C LEU A 10 -9.84 0.05 17.41
N LEU A 11 -11.15 -0.22 17.47
CA LEU A 11 -12.06 -0.03 16.33
C LEU A 11 -13.14 0.97 16.72
N THR A 12 -12.79 2.24 16.83
CA THR A 12 -13.77 3.34 16.72
C THR A 12 -13.06 4.63 16.35
N PHE A 13 -12.71 4.81 15.09
CA PHE A 13 -12.68 6.14 14.51
C PHE A 13 -13.24 6.11 13.09
N ILE A 14 -14.56 6.21 13.03
CA ILE A 14 -15.33 6.43 11.81
C ILE A 14 -14.93 7.79 11.25
N THR A 15 -14.37 7.83 10.04
CA THR A 15 -14.46 9.02 9.20
C THR A 15 -15.42 8.72 8.06
N LEU A 16 -16.60 9.31 8.20
CA LEU A 16 -17.67 9.31 7.22
C LEU A 16 -17.28 10.33 6.13
N ILE A 17 -16.43 9.93 5.19
CA ILE A 17 -16.25 10.70 3.95
C ILE A 17 -17.34 10.22 3.01
N ALA A 18 -18.38 11.04 2.85
CA ALA A 18 -19.43 10.84 1.86
C ALA A 18 -18.82 10.86 0.45
N TRP A 19 -18.37 9.70 -0.02
CA TRP A 19 -17.87 9.50 -1.37
C TRP A 19 -19.04 9.62 -2.35
N LYS A 20 -18.82 10.42 -3.40
CA LYS A 20 -19.74 10.52 -4.54
C LYS A 20 -20.07 9.11 -5.03
N ARG A 21 -21.36 8.76 -5.00
CA ARG A 21 -21.87 7.43 -5.37
C ARG A 21 -21.66 7.23 -6.88
N ASP A 22 -20.51 6.67 -7.25
CA ASP A 22 -20.28 6.16 -8.60
C ASP A 22 -21.23 5.01 -8.88
N SER A 23 -22.05 5.15 -9.91
CA SER A 23 -23.06 4.15 -10.28
C SER A 23 -22.46 2.84 -10.77
N ASN A 24 -21.16 2.81 -11.09
CA ASN A 24 -20.44 1.62 -11.57
C ASN A 24 -19.57 0.95 -10.48
N ALA A 25 -19.55 1.47 -9.25
CA ALA A 25 -18.74 0.90 -8.19
C ALA A 25 -19.45 -0.27 -7.51
N LYS A 26 -18.75 -1.40 -7.40
CA LYS A 26 -19.14 -2.51 -6.56
C LYS A 26 -18.68 -2.23 -5.12
N THR A 27 -19.65 -2.07 -4.23
CA THR A 27 -19.43 -1.69 -2.81
C THR A 27 -19.67 -2.85 -1.86
N TRP A 28 -18.76 -3.06 -0.91
CA TRP A 28 -18.91 -3.93 0.25
C TRP A 28 -18.56 -3.15 1.53
N GLU A 29 -19.58 -2.62 2.21
CA GLU A 29 -19.40 -1.68 3.34
C GLU A 29 -20.04 -2.22 4.64
N ARG A 30 -19.94 -3.54 4.88
CA ARG A 30 -20.59 -4.17 6.02
C ARG A 30 -19.56 -4.75 6.98
N TYR A 31 -19.53 -4.17 8.17
CA TYR A 31 -18.69 -4.59 9.29
C TYR A 31 -18.78 -6.11 9.53
N ASN A 32 -17.62 -6.77 9.59
CA ASN A 32 -17.48 -8.23 9.78
C ASN A 32 -18.17 -9.09 8.71
N THR A 33 -18.34 -8.58 7.49
CA THR A 33 -18.79 -9.44 6.40
C THR A 33 -17.62 -10.08 5.68
N THR A 34 -17.81 -11.35 5.35
CA THR A 34 -16.90 -12.12 4.50
C THR A 34 -17.16 -11.80 3.04
N VAL A 35 -16.12 -11.42 2.31
CA VAL A 35 -16.13 -11.21 0.85
C VAL A 35 -15.19 -12.24 0.21
N SER A 36 -15.62 -12.91 -0.86
CA SER A 36 -14.73 -13.83 -1.57
C SER A 36 -13.84 -13.06 -2.55
N ALA A 37 -12.55 -13.43 -2.61
CA ALA A 37 -11.61 -12.92 -3.60
C ALA A 37 -12.12 -13.07 -5.03
N ASP A 38 -12.79 -14.19 -5.34
CA ASP A 38 -13.42 -14.44 -6.64
C ASP A 38 -14.46 -13.38 -7.02
N SER A 39 -15.24 -12.88 -6.05
CA SER A 39 -16.23 -11.82 -6.30
C SER A 39 -15.57 -10.51 -6.67
N ILE A 40 -14.43 -10.21 -6.04
CA ILE A 40 -13.63 -9.00 -6.31
C ILE A 40 -12.97 -9.13 -7.67
N LEU A 41 -12.36 -10.28 -7.98
CA LEU A 41 -11.78 -10.57 -9.29
C LEU A 41 -12.82 -10.45 -10.40
N ALA A 42 -14.01 -11.04 -10.22
CA ALA A 42 -15.08 -10.95 -11.20
C ALA A 42 -15.55 -9.49 -11.42
N ALA A 43 -15.55 -8.65 -10.38
CA ALA A 43 -15.86 -7.22 -10.51
C ALA A 43 -14.76 -6.47 -11.28
N ILE A 44 -13.49 -6.79 -11.04
CA ILE A 44 -12.36 -6.27 -11.83
C ILE A 44 -12.53 -6.62 -13.31
N GLU A 45 -12.81 -7.88 -13.64
CA GLU A 45 -13.00 -8.32 -15.04
C GLU A 45 -14.20 -7.66 -15.72
N ARG A 46 -15.23 -7.27 -14.95
CA ARG A 46 -16.38 -6.51 -15.47
C ARG A 46 -16.10 -5.02 -15.65
N GLY A 47 -14.95 -4.51 -15.24
CA GLY A 47 -14.66 -3.08 -15.29
C GLY A 47 -15.38 -2.27 -14.21
N GLU A 48 -15.83 -2.92 -13.12
CA GLU A 48 -16.48 -2.28 -11.97
C GLU A 48 -15.43 -1.73 -10.99
N ASP A 49 -15.60 -0.49 -10.54
CA ASP A 49 -14.73 0.03 -9.46
C ASP A 49 -14.96 -0.76 -8.18
N ILE A 50 -13.90 -0.96 -7.39
CA ILE A 50 -13.94 -1.76 -6.17
C ILE A 50 -13.91 -0.81 -4.98
N LYS A 51 -14.93 -0.89 -4.12
CA LYS A 51 -14.99 -0.17 -2.84
C LYS A 51 -15.31 -1.17 -1.73
N ILE A 52 -14.35 -1.48 -0.88
CA ILE A 52 -14.49 -2.40 0.23
C ILE A 52 -14.10 -1.68 1.50
N ASP A 53 -14.94 -1.75 2.53
CA ASP A 53 -14.64 -1.23 3.85
C ASP A 53 -15.09 -2.21 4.93
N SER A 54 -14.25 -2.38 5.95
CA SER A 54 -14.58 -3.14 7.17
C SER A 54 -14.95 -4.62 6.91
N CYS A 55 -14.31 -5.25 5.93
CA CYS A 55 -14.60 -6.62 5.48
C CYS A 55 -13.43 -7.60 5.70
N GLU A 56 -13.77 -8.86 5.86
CA GLU A 56 -12.84 -9.99 5.84
C GLU A 56 -12.82 -10.63 4.45
N ILE A 57 -11.65 -10.76 3.82
CA ILE A 57 -11.52 -11.26 2.45
C ILE A 57 -10.89 -12.65 2.44
N PHE A 58 -11.62 -13.61 1.88
CA PHE A 58 -11.25 -15.01 1.85
C PHE A 58 -11.04 -15.52 0.43
N GLY A 59 -10.14 -16.50 0.30
CA GLY A 59 -9.73 -17.06 -0.99
C GLY A 59 -8.47 -16.40 -1.53
N ALA A 60 -7.71 -17.15 -2.31
CA ALA A 60 -6.50 -16.64 -2.93
C ALA A 60 -6.86 -15.61 -4.01
N PHE A 61 -6.31 -14.41 -3.91
CA PHE A 61 -6.52 -13.35 -4.88
C PHE A 61 -5.33 -13.34 -5.85
N LYS A 62 -5.52 -13.83 -7.07
CA LYS A 62 -4.46 -13.87 -8.08
C LYS A 62 -4.95 -13.25 -9.38
N LYS A 63 -4.48 -12.03 -9.65
CA LYS A 63 -4.57 -11.35 -10.94
C LYS A 63 -3.14 -11.16 -11.43
N TRP A 64 -2.79 -11.71 -12.58
CA TRP A 64 -1.43 -11.57 -13.09
C TRP A 64 -1.38 -11.55 -14.61
N GLY A 65 -0.47 -10.75 -15.15
CA GLY A 65 -0.07 -10.82 -16.54
C GLY A 65 1.21 -11.65 -16.70
N THR A 66 1.88 -11.47 -17.83
CA THR A 66 3.29 -11.82 -18.01
C THR A 66 4.07 -10.59 -18.43
N LYS A 67 5.40 -10.69 -18.47
CA LYS A 67 6.27 -9.63 -18.97
C LYS A 67 5.92 -9.21 -20.40
N GLU A 68 5.58 -10.18 -21.25
CA GLU A 68 5.23 -9.98 -22.66
C GLU A 68 3.78 -9.54 -22.85
N ARG A 69 2.90 -9.96 -21.94
CA ARG A 69 1.49 -9.62 -21.95
C ARG A 69 1.03 -9.21 -20.55
N PRO A 70 1.35 -7.99 -20.11
CA PRO A 70 0.88 -7.49 -18.85
C PRO A 70 -0.65 -7.37 -18.84
N ASP A 71 -1.24 -7.53 -17.66
CA ASP A 71 -2.68 -7.35 -17.49
C ASP A 71 -2.99 -5.89 -17.21
N THR A 72 -4.13 -5.38 -17.68
CA THR A 72 -4.52 -3.98 -17.47
C THR A 72 -5.75 -3.89 -16.59
N ILE A 73 -5.61 -3.27 -15.43
CA ILE A 73 -6.68 -3.02 -14.48
C ILE A 73 -7.05 -1.54 -14.60
N LYS A 74 -8.25 -1.27 -15.12
CA LYS A 74 -8.74 0.10 -15.35
C LYS A 74 -9.54 0.66 -14.18
N ASN A 75 -9.94 -0.23 -13.29
CA ASN A 75 -10.84 -0.01 -12.19
C ASN A 75 -10.13 0.78 -11.09
N PHE A 76 -10.84 1.71 -10.50
CA PHE A 76 -10.45 2.25 -9.21
C PHE A 76 -10.59 1.16 -8.14
N ILE A 77 -9.57 0.98 -7.29
CA ILE A 77 -9.61 0.01 -6.19
C ILE A 77 -9.40 0.74 -4.87
N SER A 78 -10.39 0.67 -3.98
CA SER A 78 -10.29 1.13 -2.60
C SER A 78 -10.72 0.02 -1.67
N ILE A 79 -9.78 -0.46 -0.87
CA ILE A 79 -10.03 -1.41 0.19
C ILE A 79 -9.51 -0.78 1.49
N SER A 80 -10.39 -0.69 2.48
CA SER A 80 -10.13 0.02 3.71
C SER A 80 -10.56 -0.79 4.92
N ASN A 81 -9.82 -0.69 6.02
CA ASN A 81 -10.17 -1.36 7.28
C ASN A 81 -10.46 -2.87 7.12
N SER A 82 -9.73 -3.54 6.23
CA SER A 82 -10.06 -4.88 5.75
C SER A 82 -8.89 -5.85 5.91
N ALA A 83 -9.17 -7.14 6.03
CA ALA A 83 -8.15 -8.17 6.23
C ALA A 83 -8.21 -9.26 5.15
N PHE A 84 -7.06 -9.58 4.55
CA PHE A 84 -6.90 -10.70 3.62
C PHE A 84 -6.23 -11.88 4.33
N PHE A 85 -6.94 -13.01 4.39
CA PHE A 85 -6.44 -14.23 5.05
C PHE A 85 -5.57 -15.11 4.14
N HIS A 86 -5.50 -14.81 2.85
CA HIS A 86 -4.74 -15.55 1.84
C HIS A 86 -3.88 -14.60 1.02
N SER A 87 -2.98 -15.14 0.21
CA SER A 87 -2.10 -14.34 -0.62
C SER A 87 -2.85 -13.51 -1.67
N VAL A 88 -2.38 -12.29 -1.85
CA VAL A 88 -2.84 -11.34 -2.87
C VAL A 88 -1.71 -11.09 -3.85
N SER A 89 -1.98 -11.23 -5.14
CA SER A 89 -0.99 -11.10 -6.19
C SER A 89 -1.55 -10.31 -7.36
N PHE A 90 -0.79 -9.28 -7.77
CA PHE A 90 -0.99 -8.40 -8.92
C PHE A 90 0.24 -8.36 -9.83
N LYS A 91 0.93 -9.50 -10.00
CA LYS A 91 2.17 -9.58 -10.76
C LYS A 91 1.96 -9.20 -12.22
N TYR A 92 2.83 -8.39 -12.80
CA TYR A 92 2.71 -7.92 -14.20
C TYR A 92 1.36 -7.24 -14.50
N CYS A 93 0.81 -6.49 -13.55
CA CYS A 93 -0.41 -5.72 -13.74
C CYS A 93 -0.12 -4.23 -13.94
N TYR A 94 -0.89 -3.57 -14.80
CA TYR A 94 -0.89 -2.14 -15.01
C TYR A 94 -2.18 -1.55 -14.43
N PHE A 95 -2.06 -0.78 -13.35
CA PHE A 95 -3.15 -0.04 -12.74
C PHE A 95 -3.29 1.33 -13.42
N MET A 96 -4.38 1.52 -14.16
CA MET A 96 -4.68 2.77 -14.88
C MET A 96 -5.40 3.81 -14.03
N ALA A 97 -5.89 3.40 -12.86
CA ALA A 97 -6.59 4.24 -11.89
C ALA A 97 -5.88 4.18 -10.52
N GLU A 98 -6.30 5.05 -9.60
CA GLU A 98 -5.81 5.04 -8.22
C GLU A 98 -6.08 3.70 -7.53
N VAL A 99 -5.15 3.31 -6.67
CA VAL A 99 -5.25 2.11 -5.82
C VAL A 99 -5.06 2.53 -4.38
N ARG A 100 -6.00 2.17 -3.51
CA ARG A 100 -5.90 2.40 -2.07
C ARG A 100 -6.13 1.11 -1.30
N PHE A 101 -5.15 0.79 -0.48
CA PHE A 101 -5.21 -0.18 0.58
C PHE A 101 -4.95 0.59 1.87
N PHE A 102 -6.01 1.12 2.48
CA PHE A 102 -5.89 1.98 3.66
C PHE A 102 -6.20 1.18 4.92
N ALA A 103 -5.39 1.30 5.97
CA ALA A 103 -5.65 0.65 7.27
C ALA A 103 -6.03 -0.85 7.16
N SER A 104 -5.42 -1.57 6.21
CA SER A 104 -5.79 -2.95 5.87
C SER A 104 -4.65 -3.91 6.21
N THR A 105 -4.97 -5.19 6.37
CA THR A 105 -4.00 -6.23 6.70
C THR A 105 -3.90 -7.26 5.60
N PHE A 106 -2.67 -7.55 5.17
CA PHE A 106 -2.36 -8.59 4.20
C PHE A 106 -1.39 -9.58 4.82
N GLY A 107 -1.64 -10.89 4.66
CA GLY A 107 -0.62 -11.89 4.95
C GLY A 107 0.57 -11.74 4.00
N ARG A 108 0.39 -12.18 2.75
CA ARG A 108 1.36 -11.99 1.66
C ARG A 108 0.74 -11.15 0.55
N MET A 109 1.45 -10.14 0.10
CA MET A 109 1.04 -9.30 -1.02
C MET A 109 2.19 -9.16 -2.02
N SER A 110 1.90 -9.28 -3.32
CA SER A 110 2.91 -9.10 -4.36
C SER A 110 2.40 -8.25 -5.51
N PHE A 111 3.21 -7.26 -5.87
CA PHE A 111 3.11 -6.36 -7.02
C PHE A 111 4.33 -6.51 -7.94
N TYR A 112 5.00 -7.67 -7.92
CA TYR A 112 6.18 -7.91 -8.75
C TYR A 112 5.96 -7.50 -10.22
N GLU A 113 6.81 -6.62 -10.75
CA GLU A 113 6.71 -6.05 -12.11
C GLU A 113 5.36 -5.37 -12.41
N ALA A 114 4.64 -4.88 -11.39
CA ALA A 114 3.42 -4.09 -11.58
C ALA A 114 3.76 -2.63 -11.88
N THR A 115 2.81 -1.91 -12.48
CA THR A 115 2.92 -0.48 -12.74
C THR A 115 1.68 0.25 -12.23
N PHE A 116 1.89 1.21 -11.34
CA PHE A 116 0.87 2.13 -10.87
C PHE A 116 0.99 3.44 -11.66
N THR A 117 0.03 3.75 -12.52
CA THR A 117 0.07 4.99 -13.32
C THR A 117 -0.43 6.22 -12.55
N LYS A 118 -1.09 5.99 -11.41
CA LYS A 118 -1.72 6.96 -10.52
C LYS A 118 -1.27 6.74 -9.09
N HIS A 119 -1.72 7.64 -8.20
CA HIS A 119 -1.46 7.54 -6.77
C HIS A 119 -1.79 6.14 -6.22
N ALA A 120 -0.84 5.60 -5.44
CA ALA A 120 -0.97 4.33 -4.74
C ALA A 120 -0.88 4.59 -3.22
N ASP A 121 -1.94 4.32 -2.49
CA ASP A 121 -2.03 4.55 -1.05
C ASP A 121 -1.99 3.21 -0.30
N PHE A 122 -0.96 3.01 0.51
CA PHE A 122 -0.82 1.87 1.43
C PHE A 122 -0.78 2.34 2.89
N SER A 123 -1.15 3.60 3.17
CA SER A 123 -1.00 4.16 4.51
C SER A 123 -1.78 3.34 5.54
N PHE A 124 -1.18 3.18 6.73
CA PHE A 124 -1.68 2.33 7.82
C PHE A 124 -1.82 0.83 7.48
N THR A 125 -1.24 0.34 6.37
CA THR A 125 -1.32 -1.08 6.01
C THR A 125 -0.34 -1.93 6.80
N THR A 126 -0.81 -3.09 7.26
CA THR A 126 0.04 -4.14 7.85
C THR A 126 0.29 -5.25 6.83
N PHE A 127 1.55 -5.47 6.47
CA PHE A 127 2.03 -6.62 5.72
C PHE A 127 2.58 -7.67 6.68
N ALA A 128 1.71 -8.57 7.12
CA ALA A 128 1.94 -9.46 8.26
C ALA A 128 2.93 -10.61 7.98
N ILE A 129 3.28 -10.87 6.73
CA ILE A 129 4.29 -11.88 6.36
C ILE A 129 5.24 -11.29 5.31
N GLU A 130 4.71 -10.85 4.17
CA GLU A 130 5.56 -10.47 3.03
C GLU A 130 4.88 -9.44 2.13
N ALA A 131 5.61 -8.39 1.76
CA ALA A 131 5.21 -7.42 0.76
C ALA A 131 6.23 -7.30 -0.37
N ASP A 132 5.93 -7.85 -1.52
CA ASP A 132 6.82 -7.86 -2.68
C ASP A 132 6.45 -6.74 -3.65
N PHE A 133 7.28 -5.69 -3.69
CA PHE A 133 7.20 -4.60 -4.64
C PHE A 133 8.35 -4.63 -5.65
N TRP A 134 9.15 -5.70 -5.77
CA TRP A 134 10.30 -5.67 -6.66
C TRP A 134 9.91 -5.38 -8.12
N HIS A 135 10.70 -4.52 -8.77
CA HIS A 135 10.45 -4.03 -10.12
C HIS A 135 9.10 -3.31 -10.35
N THR A 136 8.37 -2.99 -9.27
CA THR A 136 7.19 -2.12 -9.35
C THR A 136 7.60 -0.73 -9.82
N THR A 137 6.81 -0.14 -10.72
CA THR A 137 6.95 1.24 -11.17
C THR A 137 5.81 2.10 -10.64
N PHE A 138 6.15 3.27 -10.08
CA PHE A 138 5.18 4.29 -9.64
C PHE A 138 5.26 5.50 -10.56
N GLY A 139 4.17 5.80 -11.26
CA GLY A 139 4.05 6.97 -12.14
C GLY A 139 3.73 8.26 -11.38
N GLU A 140 3.10 8.14 -10.21
CA GLU A 140 2.78 9.25 -9.32
C GLU A 140 3.25 8.91 -7.88
N LYS A 141 2.64 9.49 -6.85
CA LYS A 141 3.06 9.29 -5.46
C LYS A 141 2.65 7.92 -4.92
N ILE A 142 3.51 7.32 -4.10
CA ILE A 142 3.20 6.18 -3.25
C ILE A 142 3.20 6.62 -1.79
N ASP A 143 2.11 6.35 -1.06
CA ASP A 143 2.03 6.59 0.38
C ASP A 143 2.27 5.31 1.17
N LEU A 144 3.36 5.30 1.95
CA LEU A 144 3.75 4.22 2.87
C LEU A 144 3.70 4.70 4.34
N SER A 145 2.99 5.78 4.64
CA SER A 145 2.92 6.31 6.00
C SER A 145 2.32 5.28 6.95
N LEU A 146 2.97 5.05 8.08
CA LEU A 146 2.53 4.17 9.16
C LEU A 146 2.26 2.73 8.71
N ILE A 147 3.00 2.24 7.71
CA ILE A 147 2.97 0.81 7.38
C ILE A 147 3.67 -0.01 8.46
N GLU A 148 3.24 -1.26 8.59
CA GLU A 148 3.95 -2.29 9.34
C GLU A 148 4.32 -3.42 8.40
N PHE A 149 5.53 -3.97 8.50
CA PHE A 149 5.96 -5.11 7.70
C PHE A 149 6.95 -5.97 8.48
N GLU A 150 6.87 -7.29 8.28
CA GLU A 150 7.92 -8.22 8.70
C GLU A 150 9.01 -8.28 7.62
N ASP A 151 8.63 -8.70 6.41
CA ASP A 151 9.46 -8.62 5.21
C ASP A 151 8.83 -7.73 4.14
N ILE A 152 9.66 -6.91 3.51
CA ILE A 152 9.30 -6.09 2.35
C ILE A 152 10.39 -6.23 1.29
N TYR A 153 10.03 -6.28 0.01
CA TYR A 153 10.99 -6.31 -1.11
C TYR A 153 10.77 -5.08 -1.98
N LEU A 154 11.58 -4.05 -1.77
CA LEU A 154 11.53 -2.80 -2.53
C LEU A 154 12.92 -2.18 -2.59
N SER A 155 13.16 -1.30 -3.55
CA SER A 155 14.40 -0.53 -3.66
C SER A 155 14.14 0.97 -3.62
N TRP A 156 15.12 1.75 -3.16
CA TRP A 156 15.03 3.20 -3.12
C TRP A 156 14.74 3.79 -4.50
N LYS A 157 15.35 3.24 -5.57
CA LYS A 157 15.14 3.70 -6.95
C LYS A 157 13.66 3.72 -7.37
N GLN A 158 12.83 2.83 -6.83
CA GLN A 158 11.41 2.78 -7.13
C GLN A 158 10.63 3.88 -6.39
N LEU A 159 11.14 4.30 -5.23
CA LEU A 159 10.52 5.25 -4.32
C LEU A 159 10.99 6.69 -4.55
N ASP A 160 12.17 6.89 -5.11
CA ASP A 160 12.79 8.21 -5.28
C ASP A 160 11.89 9.17 -6.08
N GLY A 161 11.62 10.35 -5.51
CA GLY A 161 10.68 11.32 -6.07
C GLY A 161 9.19 10.96 -5.93
N HIS A 162 8.86 9.73 -5.53
CA HIS A 162 7.49 9.21 -5.45
C HIS A 162 6.99 9.00 -4.00
N LEU A 163 7.89 8.78 -3.05
CA LEU A 163 7.56 8.41 -1.69
C LEU A 163 6.87 9.53 -0.88
N ILE A 164 5.81 9.15 -0.18
CA ILE A 164 5.22 9.83 0.97
C ILE A 164 5.34 8.86 2.14
N CYS A 165 5.94 9.29 3.25
CA CYS A 165 6.01 8.51 4.47
C CYS A 165 6.21 9.43 5.67
N ASP A 166 5.84 8.93 6.85
CA ASP A 166 6.13 9.59 8.11
C ASP A 166 7.54 9.22 8.64
N VAL A 167 7.92 9.84 9.74
CA VAL A 167 9.24 9.66 10.36
C VAL A 167 9.47 8.21 10.80
N LEU A 168 8.45 7.54 11.34
CA LEU A 168 8.57 6.15 11.80
C LEU A 168 8.77 5.20 10.62
N THR A 169 7.95 5.29 9.57
CA THR A 169 8.18 4.51 8.34
C THR A 169 9.57 4.79 7.76
N SER A 170 10.01 6.05 7.77
CA SER A 170 11.33 6.41 7.27
C SER A 170 12.44 5.63 8.00
N TYR A 171 12.40 5.55 9.33
CA TYR A 171 13.38 4.76 10.07
C TYR A 171 13.28 3.25 9.79
N MET A 172 12.07 2.71 9.63
CA MET A 172 11.88 1.29 9.31
C MET A 172 12.46 0.92 7.95
N LEU A 173 12.23 1.74 6.92
CA LEU A 173 12.79 1.54 5.58
C LEU A 173 14.32 1.70 5.58
N MET A 174 14.86 2.66 6.33
CA MET A 174 16.31 2.84 6.45
C MET A 174 16.97 1.60 7.03
N ARG A 175 16.45 1.11 8.16
CA ARG A 175 16.95 -0.10 8.80
C ARG A 175 16.87 -1.30 7.87
N TYR A 176 15.77 -1.44 7.12
CA TYR A 176 15.62 -2.50 6.12
C TYR A 176 16.74 -2.46 5.07
N PHE A 177 17.05 -1.29 4.48
CA PHE A 177 18.11 -1.19 3.48
C PHE A 177 19.50 -1.48 4.07
N GLU A 178 19.77 -1.00 5.28
CA GLU A 178 21.03 -1.27 6.00
C GLU A 178 21.22 -2.77 6.31
N GLU A 179 20.18 -3.43 6.82
CA GLU A 179 20.21 -4.86 7.19
C GLU A 179 20.43 -5.76 5.97
N ASN A 180 19.83 -5.40 4.83
CA ASN A 180 20.00 -6.12 3.55
C ASN A 180 21.30 -5.74 2.81
N ARG A 181 22.10 -4.82 3.34
CA ARG A 181 23.37 -4.34 2.75
C ARG A 181 23.22 -3.78 1.33
N GLU A 182 22.09 -3.12 1.07
CA GLU A 182 21.81 -2.48 -0.21
C GLU A 182 22.37 -1.05 -0.24
N PHE A 183 23.70 -0.92 -0.28
CA PHE A 183 24.40 0.36 -0.08
C PHE A 183 23.87 1.52 -0.95
N ASP A 184 23.60 1.28 -2.24
CA ASP A 184 23.05 2.32 -3.12
C ASP A 184 21.65 2.79 -2.68
N ASN A 185 20.83 1.88 -2.16
CA ASN A 185 19.51 2.21 -1.62
C ASN A 185 19.64 2.96 -0.30
N THR A 186 20.53 2.50 0.59
CA THR A 186 20.83 3.16 1.86
C THR A 186 21.29 4.60 1.65
N ASP A 187 22.27 4.83 0.78
CA ASP A 187 22.85 6.16 0.55
C ASP A 187 21.81 7.12 -0.06
N GLY A 188 21.09 6.66 -1.09
CA GLY A 188 20.06 7.47 -1.72
C GLY A 188 18.93 7.83 -0.75
N PHE A 189 18.47 6.87 0.04
CA PHE A 189 17.41 7.10 1.01
C PHE A 189 17.87 7.98 2.18
N TYR A 190 19.13 7.86 2.60
CA TYR A 190 19.70 8.70 3.66
C TYR A 190 19.73 10.17 3.24
N LEU A 191 20.15 10.45 2.00
CA LEU A 191 20.13 11.79 1.43
C LEU A 191 18.70 12.34 1.39
N TYR A 192 17.72 11.53 0.96
CA TYR A 192 16.32 11.92 0.99
C TYR A 192 15.87 12.33 2.41
N MET A 193 16.14 11.52 3.44
CA MET A 193 15.73 11.85 4.81
C MET A 193 16.38 13.15 5.29
N LYS A 194 17.68 13.33 5.03
CA LYS A 194 18.39 14.58 5.37
C LYS A 194 17.79 15.79 4.67
N ASP A 195 17.40 15.64 3.40
CA ASP A 195 16.75 16.68 2.63
C ASP A 195 15.38 17.05 3.22
N GLN A 196 14.58 16.06 3.62
CA GLN A 196 13.31 16.30 4.32
C GLN A 196 13.51 17.05 5.64
N GLU A 197 14.47 16.63 6.48
CA GLU A 197 14.80 17.32 7.73
C GLU A 197 15.23 18.77 7.49
N ARG A 198 16.04 19.03 6.45
CA ARG A 198 16.39 20.39 6.05
C ARG A 198 15.16 21.19 5.67
N MET A 199 14.23 20.61 4.89
CA MET A 199 13.01 21.29 4.49
C MET A 199 12.05 21.58 5.67
N GLN A 200 12.13 20.85 6.77
CA GLN A 200 11.35 21.16 7.97
C GLN A 200 11.89 22.38 8.74
N LYS A 201 13.16 22.75 8.54
CA LYS A 201 13.77 23.93 9.18
C LYS A 201 13.29 25.22 8.51
N SER A 202 13.29 26.32 9.28
CA SER A 202 13.03 27.67 8.76
C SER A 202 13.96 28.01 7.59
N PRO A 203 13.52 28.73 6.53
CA PRO A 203 14.36 29.09 5.39
C PRO A 203 15.72 29.73 5.77
N TRP A 204 15.74 30.52 6.83
CA TRP A 204 16.93 31.19 7.38
C TRP A 204 17.95 30.24 8.03
N VAL A 205 17.54 28.99 8.31
CA VAL A 205 18.37 27.91 8.85
C VAL A 205 18.72 26.90 7.75
N ARG A 206 17.95 26.84 6.65
CA ARG A 206 18.19 25.94 5.51
C ARG A 206 19.48 26.28 4.78
N TYR A 207 19.75 27.58 4.65
CA TYR A 207 20.97 28.13 4.10
C TYR A 207 21.58 29.05 5.16
N PRO A 208 22.50 28.56 6.02
CA PRO A 208 23.34 29.49 6.74
C PRO A 208 24.08 30.27 5.67
N GLU A 209 23.74 31.55 5.52
CA GLU A 209 24.54 32.47 4.73
C GLU A 209 26.00 32.34 5.19
N TYR A 210 26.92 32.36 4.23
CA TYR A 210 28.37 32.30 4.42
C TYR A 210 28.89 32.97 5.70
#